data_AF-A0A9W6PC05-F1
#
_entry.id   AF-A0A9W6PC05-F1
#
_cell.length_a   1.000
_cell.length_b   1.000
_cell.length_c   1.000
_cell.angle_alpha   90.00
_cell.angle_beta   90.00
_cell.angle_gamma   90.00
#
_symmetry.space_group_name_H-M   'P 1'
#
loop_
_entity.id
_entity.type
_entity.pdbx_description
1 polymer ?
#
loop_
_entity_poly.entity_id
_entity_poly.type
_entity_poly.pdbx_seq_one_letter_code
_entity_poly.pdbx_strand_id
1 'polypeptide(L)'
;MSGRRGGPADAPVSWDRLLTAPRPFPSEHLQAAHELDLATALVLAMPTAAASLELLANDRRIHPGGALVLGALLHVAGHREGAQFWWQFAAGGGSYTAASCLSLLHRSLGEFLDAEVWRRQAEALATGPRPAQRVLGSRDALLPAGVPAEILALCHEGLDVKLPPRLAAVVHQLPVDCDDPEYGELPQVSSTLVRDLAR
;
A
#
# COMPACT_ATOMS: atom_id res chain seq x y z
N MET A 1 -10.29 44.44 25.39
CA MET A 1 -9.22 43.43 25.49
C MET A 1 -9.88 42.18 26.08
N SER A 2 -9.95 40.99 25.49
CA SER A 2 -9.30 40.31 24.38
C SER A 2 -10.32 39.24 23.94
N GLY A 3 -10.79 39.16 22.68
CA GLY A 3 -10.07 38.48 21.60
C GLY A 3 -10.22 36.95 21.66
N ARG A 4 -11.45 36.40 21.52
CA ARG A 4 -11.64 34.95 21.28
C ARG A 4 -11.15 34.63 19.87
N ARG A 5 -10.06 33.85 19.77
CA ARG A 5 -9.60 33.26 18.51
C ARG A 5 -10.61 32.20 18.08
N GLY A 6 -11.26 32.39 16.94
CA GLY A 6 -12.02 31.35 16.28
C GLY A 6 -11.05 30.28 15.78
N GLY A 7 -11.25 29.04 16.21
CA GLY A 7 -10.65 27.88 15.55
C GLY A 7 -11.24 27.72 14.14
N PRO A 8 -10.57 27.00 13.24
CA PRO A 8 -11.11 26.77 11.90
C PRO A 8 -12.45 26.05 12.05
N ALA A 9 -13.52 26.75 11.67
CA ALA A 9 -14.85 26.16 11.59
C ALA A 9 -14.78 25.03 10.55
N ASP A 10 -15.17 23.82 10.96
CA ASP A 10 -15.46 22.70 10.06
C ASP A 10 -16.41 23.22 8.98
N ALA A 11 -15.89 23.39 7.76
CA ALA A 11 -16.72 23.78 6.64
C ALA A 11 -17.79 22.69 6.43
N PRO A 12 -19.07 23.03 6.29
CA PRO A 12 -20.12 22.03 6.12
C PRO A 12 -19.85 21.21 4.85
N VAL A 13 -19.93 19.88 4.99
CA VAL A 13 -19.80 18.93 3.89
C VAL A 13 -20.83 19.26 2.82
N SER A 14 -20.37 19.58 1.61
CA SER A 14 -21.25 19.81 0.45
C SER A 14 -21.63 18.48 -0.18
N TRP A 15 -22.86 18.03 0.07
CA TRP A 15 -23.40 16.80 -0.53
C TRP A 15 -23.45 16.86 -2.05
N ASP A 16 -23.70 18.03 -2.64
CA ASP A 16 -23.68 18.20 -4.10
C ASP A 16 -22.30 17.88 -4.69
N ARG A 17 -21.22 18.26 -3.99
CA ARG A 17 -19.86 17.92 -4.39
C ARG A 17 -19.59 16.42 -4.31
N LEU A 18 -20.09 15.75 -3.27
CA LEU A 18 -19.93 14.31 -3.09
C LEU A 18 -20.76 13.47 -4.07
N LEU A 19 -21.91 13.98 -4.49
CA LEU A 19 -22.82 13.33 -5.44
C LEU A 19 -22.45 13.62 -6.90
N THR A 20 -21.57 14.60 -7.14
CA THR A 20 -21.06 14.88 -8.48
C THR A 20 -20.15 13.73 -8.92
N ALA A 21 -20.42 13.15 -10.10
CA ALA A 21 -19.60 12.09 -10.65
C ALA A 21 -18.12 12.56 -10.76
N PRO A 22 -17.16 11.72 -10.35
CA PRO A 22 -15.74 12.03 -10.53
C PRO A 22 -15.46 12.35 -11.99
N ARG A 23 -14.51 13.27 -12.25
CA ARG A 23 -14.02 13.45 -13.62
C ARG A 23 -13.37 12.14 -14.05
N PRO A 24 -13.71 11.60 -15.23
CA PRO A 24 -13.08 10.39 -15.72
C PRO A 24 -11.58 10.64 -15.92
N PHE A 25 -10.77 9.64 -15.60
CA PHE A 25 -9.33 9.70 -15.85
C PHE A 25 -9.06 9.76 -17.37
N PRO A 26 -7.97 10.42 -17.80
CA PRO A 26 -7.66 10.55 -19.22
C PRO A 26 -7.37 9.22 -19.93
N SER A 27 -6.97 8.17 -19.19
CA SER A 27 -6.71 6.83 -19.73
C SER A 27 -6.89 5.75 -18.66
N GLU A 28 -7.11 4.51 -19.09
CA GLU A 28 -7.22 3.34 -18.19
C GLU A 28 -5.93 3.08 -17.39
N HIS A 29 -4.76 3.37 -17.97
CA HIS A 29 -3.48 3.26 -17.29
C HIS A 29 -3.38 4.28 -16.16
N LEU A 30 -3.77 5.54 -16.38
CA LEU A 30 -3.74 6.58 -15.34
C LEU A 30 -4.76 6.30 -14.25
N GLN A 31 -5.94 5.79 -14.62
CA GLN A 31 -6.91 5.29 -13.65
C GLN A 31 -6.33 4.16 -12.80
N ALA A 32 -5.67 3.18 -13.43
CA ALA A 32 -5.05 2.06 -12.73
C ALA A 32 -3.94 2.51 -11.76
N ALA A 33 -3.09 3.46 -12.19
CA ALA A 33 -2.06 4.04 -11.33
C ALA A 33 -2.67 4.69 -10.09
N HIS A 34 -3.71 5.50 -10.27
CA HIS A 34 -4.42 6.13 -9.15
C HIS A 34 -5.11 5.11 -8.23
N GLU A 35 -5.76 4.09 -8.80
CA GLU A 35 -6.39 3.02 -8.02
C GLU A 35 -5.36 2.20 -7.23
N LEU A 36 -4.16 1.97 -7.79
CA LEU A 36 -3.05 1.32 -7.10
C LEU A 36 -2.53 2.17 -5.94
N ASP A 37 -2.34 3.47 -6.18
CA ASP A 37 -1.93 4.43 -5.15
C ASP A 37 -2.93 4.48 -3.98
N LEU A 38 -4.24 4.50 -4.29
CA LEU A 38 -5.28 4.44 -3.26
C LEU A 38 -5.26 3.09 -2.51
N ALA A 39 -5.13 1.97 -3.22
CA ALA A 39 -5.08 0.65 -2.61
C ALA A 39 -3.88 0.52 -1.65
N THR A 40 -2.71 0.99 -2.06
CA THR A 40 -1.50 0.97 -1.22
C THR A 40 -1.64 1.89 -0.01
N ALA A 41 -2.20 3.10 -0.19
CA ALA A 41 -2.51 4.01 0.91
C ALA A 41 -3.41 3.35 1.97
N LEU A 42 -4.46 2.65 1.54
CA LEU A 42 -5.38 1.94 2.42
C LEU A 42 -4.70 0.78 3.15
N VAL A 43 -3.82 0.02 2.48
CA VAL A 43 -3.02 -1.05 3.11
C VAL A 43 -2.13 -0.48 4.21
N LEU A 44 -1.44 0.64 3.96
CA LEU A 44 -0.57 1.28 4.94
C LEU A 44 -1.34 1.89 6.13
N ALA A 45 -2.61 2.24 5.93
CA ALA A 45 -3.51 2.74 6.96
C ALA A 45 -4.16 1.64 7.81
N MET A 46 -4.00 0.35 7.45
CA MET A 46 -4.63 -0.74 8.20
C MET A 46 -4.10 -0.79 9.65
N PRO A 47 -4.97 -0.93 10.67
CA PRO A 47 -4.55 -1.03 12.08
C PRO A 47 -3.63 -2.23 12.37
N THR A 48 -3.63 -3.23 11.49
CA THR A 48 -2.82 -4.44 11.59
C THR A 48 -1.53 -4.38 10.76
N ALA A 49 -1.25 -3.28 10.06
CA ALA A 49 -0.14 -3.19 9.12
C ALA A 49 1.23 -3.42 9.81
N ALA A 50 1.47 -2.74 10.94
CA ALA A 50 2.69 -2.91 11.73
C ALA A 50 2.87 -4.37 12.20
N ALA A 51 1.86 -4.92 12.87
CA ALA A 51 1.90 -6.31 13.34
C ALA A 51 2.08 -7.33 12.21
N SER A 52 1.49 -7.07 11.03
CA SER A 52 1.66 -7.95 9.87
C SER A 52 3.09 -7.93 9.34
N LEU A 53 3.71 -6.75 9.31
CA LEU A 53 5.09 -6.56 8.86
C LEU A 53 6.09 -7.15 9.86
N GLU A 54 5.84 -7.01 11.17
CA GLU A 54 6.63 -7.66 12.21
C GLU A 54 6.60 -9.19 12.11
N LEU A 55 5.44 -9.78 11.78
CA LEU A 55 5.36 -11.22 11.56
C LEU A 55 6.18 -11.67 10.36
N LEU A 56 6.20 -10.90 9.27
CA LEU A 56 7.08 -11.19 8.14
C LEU A 56 8.55 -11.15 8.54
N ALA A 57 8.95 -10.19 9.38
CA ALA A 57 10.34 -10.01 9.79
C ALA A 57 10.83 -11.06 10.79
N ASN A 58 9.94 -11.65 11.58
CA ASN A 58 10.31 -12.49 12.74
C ASN A 58 9.89 -13.96 12.62
N ASP A 59 9.00 -14.32 11.69
CA ASP A 59 8.58 -15.71 11.47
C ASP A 59 9.43 -16.35 10.37
N ARG A 60 9.72 -17.65 10.50
CA ARG A 60 10.35 -18.45 9.43
C ARG A 60 9.37 -18.77 8.31
N ARG A 61 8.06 -18.60 8.55
CA ARG A 61 7.00 -18.82 7.59
C ARG A 61 6.59 -17.52 6.91
N ILE A 62 6.27 -17.67 5.63
CA ILE A 62 5.70 -16.62 4.78
C ILE A 62 4.46 -16.05 5.45
N HIS A 63 4.43 -14.73 5.66
CA HIS A 63 3.27 -14.01 6.18
C HIS A 63 2.65 -13.13 5.07
N PRO A 64 1.60 -13.59 4.36
CA PRO A 64 1.06 -12.90 3.19
C PRO A 64 0.59 -11.48 3.50
N GLY A 65 0.07 -11.24 4.71
CA GLY A 65 -0.31 -9.90 5.16
C GLY A 65 0.88 -8.96 5.35
N GLY A 66 2.03 -9.48 5.79
CA GLY A 66 3.25 -8.68 5.93
C GLY A 66 3.90 -8.38 4.59
N ALA A 67 3.92 -9.36 3.69
CA ALA A 67 4.41 -9.19 2.33
C ALA A 67 3.55 -8.17 1.54
N LEU A 68 2.22 -8.17 1.73
CA LEU A 68 1.31 -7.15 1.20
C LEU A 68 1.71 -5.74 1.67
N VAL A 69 1.93 -5.57 2.97
CA VAL A 69 2.31 -4.28 3.57
C VAL A 69 3.69 -3.82 3.09
N LEU A 70 4.67 -4.74 3.01
CA LEU A 70 5.99 -4.42 2.49
C LEU A 70 5.93 -3.99 1.02
N GLY A 71 5.18 -4.70 0.18
CA GLY A 71 4.99 -4.30 -1.21
C GLY A 71 4.35 -2.92 -1.34
N ALA A 72 3.36 -2.60 -0.49
CA ALA A 72 2.77 -1.26 -0.44
C ALA A 72 3.79 -0.18 -0.05
N LEU A 73 4.63 -0.42 0.96
CA LEU A 73 5.71 0.50 1.35
C LEU A 73 6.72 0.73 0.23
N LEU A 74 7.12 -0.34 -0.46
CA LEU A 74 8.07 -0.28 -1.56
C LEU A 74 7.51 0.51 -2.74
N HIS A 75 6.23 0.30 -3.08
CA HIS A 75 5.54 1.04 -4.14
C HIS A 75 5.58 2.55 -3.88
N VAL A 76 5.13 2.99 -2.70
CA VAL A 76 5.10 4.42 -2.34
C VAL A 76 6.50 5.02 -2.09
N ALA A 77 7.54 4.18 -2.00
CA ALA A 77 8.95 4.58 -1.95
C ALA A 77 9.64 4.56 -3.32
N GLY A 78 8.94 4.14 -4.38
CA GLY A 78 9.46 4.07 -5.76
C GLY A 78 10.19 2.78 -6.12
N HIS A 79 10.13 1.74 -5.29
CA HIS A 79 10.70 0.41 -5.57
C HIS A 79 9.67 -0.50 -6.22
N ARG A 80 9.38 -0.26 -7.49
CA ARG A 80 8.32 -0.96 -8.23
C ARG A 80 8.58 -2.47 -8.35
N GLU A 81 9.79 -2.85 -8.71
CA GLU A 81 10.19 -4.24 -8.94
C GLU A 81 10.12 -5.05 -7.63
N GLY A 82 10.63 -4.45 -6.54
CA GLY A 82 10.50 -5.02 -5.20
C GLY A 82 9.04 -5.11 -4.74
N ALA A 83 8.21 -4.10 -5.02
CA ALA A 83 6.77 -4.15 -4.72
C ALA A 83 6.07 -5.30 -5.46
N GLN A 84 6.35 -5.45 -6.75
CA GLN A 84 5.83 -6.54 -7.57
C GLN A 84 6.20 -7.90 -6.98
N PHE A 85 7.47 -8.13 -6.68
CA PHE A 85 7.94 -9.38 -6.06
C PHE A 85 7.16 -9.72 -4.77
N TRP A 86 7.10 -8.78 -3.83
CA TRP A 86 6.44 -9.01 -2.55
C TRP A 86 4.92 -9.19 -2.69
N TRP A 87 4.28 -8.52 -3.64
CA TRP A 87 2.87 -8.77 -3.94
C TRP A 87 2.63 -10.13 -4.59
N GLN A 88 3.51 -10.60 -5.49
CA GLN A 88 3.38 -11.94 -6.05
C GLN A 88 3.49 -13.00 -4.96
N PHE A 89 4.43 -12.79 -4.05
CA PHE A 89 4.61 -13.64 -2.87
C PHE A 89 3.35 -13.66 -1.98
N ALA A 90 2.79 -12.48 -1.69
CA ALA A 90 1.56 -12.36 -0.91
C ALA A 90 0.34 -12.98 -1.62
N ALA A 91 0.23 -12.80 -2.94
CA ALA A 91 -0.84 -13.36 -3.75
C ALA A 91 -0.78 -14.89 -3.82
N GLY A 92 0.43 -15.47 -3.97
CA GLY A 92 0.67 -16.90 -3.85
C GLY A 92 0.34 -17.45 -2.46
N GLY A 93 0.49 -16.62 -1.43
CA GLY A 93 0.04 -16.89 -0.06
C GLY A 93 -1.47 -16.66 0.19
N GLY A 94 -2.25 -16.36 -0.84
CA GLY A 94 -3.70 -16.20 -0.76
C GLY A 94 -4.21 -14.78 -0.50
N SER A 95 -3.37 -13.77 -0.64
CA SER A 95 -3.79 -12.36 -0.48
C SER A 95 -4.54 -11.87 -1.73
N TYR A 96 -5.86 -11.76 -1.62
CA TYR A 96 -6.72 -11.10 -2.60
C TYR A 96 -6.20 -9.71 -2.96
N THR A 97 -5.94 -8.88 -1.94
CA THR A 97 -5.51 -7.49 -2.12
C THR A 97 -4.19 -7.39 -2.87
N ALA A 98 -3.25 -8.32 -2.65
CA ALA A 98 -1.99 -8.32 -3.40
C ALA A 98 -2.19 -8.68 -4.87
N ALA A 99 -3.05 -9.66 -5.17
CA ALA A 99 -3.42 -9.99 -6.55
C ALA A 99 -4.13 -8.81 -7.25
N SER A 100 -4.98 -8.08 -6.53
CA SER A 100 -5.59 -6.84 -7.04
C SER A 100 -4.55 -5.75 -7.31
N CYS A 101 -3.57 -5.55 -6.41
CA CYS A 101 -2.48 -4.59 -6.62
C CYS A 101 -1.64 -4.94 -7.86
N LEU A 102 -1.33 -6.21 -8.09
CA LEU A 102 -0.62 -6.66 -9.29
C LEU A 102 -1.42 -6.41 -10.56
N SER A 103 -2.73 -6.69 -10.54
CA SER A 103 -3.61 -6.39 -11.67
C SER A 103 -3.58 -4.90 -12.02
N LEU A 104 -3.67 -4.03 -11.01
CA LEU A 104 -3.59 -2.58 -11.18
C LEU A 104 -2.20 -2.12 -11.65
N LEU A 105 -1.12 -2.70 -11.11
CA LEU A 105 0.26 -2.41 -11.51
C LEU A 105 0.47 -2.72 -13.00
N HIS A 106 0.14 -3.93 -13.44
CA HIS A 106 0.30 -4.29 -14.85
C HIS A 106 -0.60 -3.42 -15.76
N ARG A 107 -1.83 -3.10 -15.33
CA ARG A 107 -2.70 -2.18 -16.09
C ARG A 107 -2.13 -0.76 -16.16
N SER A 108 -1.51 -0.29 -15.08
CA SER A 108 -0.76 0.97 -15.03
C SER A 108 0.62 0.88 -15.70
N LEU A 109 0.93 -0.21 -16.40
CA LEU A 109 2.09 -0.31 -17.29
C LEU A 109 1.67 -0.54 -18.74
N GLY A 110 0.36 -0.70 -18.99
CA GLY A 110 -0.18 -1.10 -20.29
C GLY A 110 -0.06 -2.61 -20.58
N GLU A 111 0.29 -3.41 -19.58
CA GLU A 111 0.49 -4.86 -19.65
C GLU A 111 -0.84 -5.58 -19.39
N PHE A 112 -1.82 -5.38 -20.29
CA PHE A 112 -3.20 -5.80 -20.06
C PHE A 112 -3.40 -7.32 -19.93
N LEU A 113 -2.54 -8.13 -20.58
CA LEU A 113 -2.63 -9.58 -20.48
C LEU A 113 -2.23 -10.06 -19.07
N ASP A 114 -1.14 -9.54 -18.52
CA ASP A 114 -0.71 -9.85 -17.16
C ASP A 114 -1.70 -9.29 -16.13
N ALA A 115 -2.21 -8.07 -16.37
CA ALA A 115 -3.25 -7.48 -15.54
C ALA A 115 -4.49 -8.37 -15.42
N GLU A 116 -4.89 -8.99 -16.53
CA GLU A 116 -6.03 -9.90 -16.61
C GLU A 116 -5.77 -11.23 -15.88
N VAL A 117 -4.56 -11.77 -15.97
CA VAL A 117 -4.14 -12.96 -15.21
C VAL A 117 -4.29 -12.71 -13.71
N TRP A 118 -3.75 -11.60 -13.22
CA TRP A 118 -3.83 -11.24 -11.80
C TRP A 118 -5.25 -10.89 -11.36
N ARG A 119 -6.06 -10.28 -12.23
CA ARG A 119 -7.48 -10.03 -11.95
C ARG A 119 -8.24 -11.33 -11.70
N ARG A 120 -8.06 -12.34 -12.57
CA ARG A 120 -8.69 -13.65 -12.39
C ARG A 120 -8.22 -14.36 -11.13
N GLN A 121 -6.92 -14.24 -10.81
CA GLN A 121 -6.39 -14.77 -9.56
C GLN A 121 -7.05 -14.10 -8.35
N ALA A 122 -7.22 -12.78 -8.37
CA ALA A 122 -7.93 -12.05 -7.32
C ALA A 122 -9.38 -12.54 -7.20
N GLU A 123 -10.12 -12.68 -8.31
CA GLU A 123 -11.49 -13.20 -8.29
C GLU A 123 -11.61 -14.62 -7.71
N ALA A 124 -10.65 -15.50 -8.05
CA ALA A 124 -10.57 -16.84 -7.47
C ALA A 124 -10.32 -16.78 -5.96
N LEU A 125 -9.41 -15.91 -5.49
CA LEU A 125 -9.13 -15.73 -4.07
C LEU A 125 -10.29 -15.10 -3.29
N ALA A 126 -11.10 -14.24 -3.93
CA ALA A 126 -12.26 -13.62 -3.31
C ALA A 126 -13.41 -14.61 -3.06
N THR A 127 -13.54 -15.62 -3.93
CA THR A 127 -14.60 -16.63 -3.87
C THR A 127 -14.18 -17.92 -3.17
N GLY A 128 -12.86 -18.13 -3.01
CA GLY A 128 -12.30 -19.28 -2.32
C GLY A 128 -12.44 -19.24 -0.79
N PRO A 129 -12.17 -20.37 -0.11
CA PRO A 129 -12.14 -20.42 1.35
C PRO A 129 -11.02 -19.52 1.87
N ARG A 130 -11.37 -18.59 2.76
CA ARG A 130 -10.38 -17.71 3.39
C ARG A 130 -9.53 -18.53 4.36
N PRO A 131 -8.18 -18.49 4.25
CA PRO A 131 -7.34 -19.14 5.23
C PRO A 131 -7.58 -18.52 6.61
N ALA A 132 -7.46 -19.32 7.66
CA ALA A 132 -7.59 -18.85 9.03
C ALA A 132 -6.53 -17.76 9.29
N GLN A 133 -6.97 -16.51 9.37
CA GLN A 133 -6.09 -15.39 9.65
C GLN A 133 -5.77 -15.36 11.13
N ARG A 134 -4.48 -15.23 11.44
CA ARG A 134 -4.04 -14.98 12.81
C ARG A 134 -4.66 -13.67 13.27
N VAL A 135 -5.32 -13.68 14.43
CA VAL A 135 -5.84 -12.45 15.04
C VAL A 135 -4.65 -11.61 15.47
N LEU A 136 -4.42 -10.50 14.76
CA LEU A 136 -3.35 -9.56 15.06
C LEU A 136 -3.86 -8.49 16.02
N GLY A 137 -3.04 -8.13 17.01
CA GLY A 137 -3.32 -6.97 17.84
C GLY A 137 -3.14 -5.67 17.05
N SER A 138 -4.03 -4.71 17.23
CA SER A 138 -3.99 -3.39 16.57
C SER A 138 -3.07 -2.39 17.27
N ARG A 139 -2.02 -2.86 17.97
CA ARG A 139 -1.41 -2.06 19.04
C ARG A 139 -0.44 -0.98 18.58
N ASP A 140 0.04 -1.01 17.34
CA ASP A 140 0.99 -0.01 16.84
C ASP A 140 0.65 0.44 15.42
N ALA A 141 0.66 1.76 15.19
CA ALA A 141 0.54 2.33 13.86
C ALA A 141 1.85 2.11 13.09
N LEU A 142 1.76 1.69 11.83
CA LEU A 142 2.95 1.51 10.98
C LEU A 142 3.66 2.83 10.70
N LEU A 143 2.88 3.88 10.46
CA LEU A 143 3.34 5.22 10.12
C LEU A 143 2.85 6.23 11.17
N PRO A 144 3.54 7.37 11.34
CA PRO A 144 3.07 8.45 12.20
C PRO A 144 1.66 8.91 11.82
N ALA A 145 0.82 9.27 12.81
CA ALA A 145 -0.63 9.43 12.65
C ALA A 145 -1.09 10.38 11.52
N GLY A 146 -0.29 11.39 11.14
CA GLY A 146 -0.61 12.31 10.04
C GLY A 146 -0.30 11.76 8.65
N VAL A 147 0.65 10.82 8.54
CA VAL A 147 1.18 10.38 7.23
C VAL A 147 0.15 9.61 6.41
N PRO A 148 -0.61 8.63 6.95
CA PRO A 148 -1.66 7.97 6.17
C PRO A 148 -2.74 8.95 5.69
N ALA A 149 -3.11 9.93 6.51
CA ALA A 149 -4.10 10.94 6.14
C ALA A 149 -3.57 11.87 5.03
N GLU A 150 -2.29 12.25 5.09
CA GLU A 150 -1.62 13.01 4.03
C GLU A 150 -1.57 12.22 2.71
N ILE A 151 -1.18 10.94 2.76
CA ILE A 151 -1.15 10.07 1.59
C ILE A 151 -2.55 9.95 0.96
N LEU A 152 -3.58 9.70 1.78
CA LEU A 152 -4.96 9.63 1.29
C LEU A 152 -5.45 10.96 0.72
N ALA A 153 -5.03 12.09 1.29
CA ALA A 153 -5.33 13.41 0.75
C ALA A 153 -4.66 13.63 -0.62
N LEU A 154 -3.40 13.21 -0.79
CA LEU A 154 -2.72 13.24 -2.09
C LEU A 154 -3.47 12.40 -3.13
N CYS A 155 -3.90 11.19 -2.76
CA CYS A 155 -4.76 10.37 -3.63
C CYS A 155 -6.00 11.16 -4.05
N HIS A 156 -6.76 11.73 -3.12
CA HIS A 156 -7.99 12.46 -3.44
C HIS A 156 -7.78 13.66 -4.37
N GLU A 157 -6.63 14.34 -4.27
CA GLU A 157 -6.26 15.45 -5.15
C GLU A 157 -5.68 14.98 -6.51
N GLY A 158 -5.52 13.67 -6.71
CA GLY A 158 -4.95 13.09 -7.94
C GLY A 158 -3.45 13.34 -8.09
N LEU A 159 -2.74 13.55 -6.98
CA LEU A 159 -1.31 13.76 -6.93
C LEU A 159 -0.57 12.44 -6.73
N ASP A 160 0.67 12.35 -7.24
CA ASP A 160 1.55 11.20 -7.03
C ASP A 160 1.67 10.88 -5.53
N VAL A 161 1.36 9.65 -5.15
CA VAL A 161 1.58 9.19 -3.78
C VAL A 161 3.07 8.98 -3.53
N LYS A 162 3.60 9.70 -2.53
CA LYS A 162 5.00 9.56 -2.10
C LYS A 162 5.10 9.58 -0.59
N LEU A 163 6.02 8.78 -0.05
CA LEU A 163 6.38 8.88 1.35
C LEU A 163 7.13 10.20 1.64
N PRO A 164 6.94 10.78 2.84
CA PRO A 164 7.82 11.82 3.35
C PRO A 164 9.31 11.41 3.23
N PRO A 165 10.24 12.32 2.86
CA PRO A 165 11.63 11.94 2.54
C PRO A 165 12.34 11.13 3.63
N ARG A 166 12.06 11.41 4.90
CA ARG A 166 12.59 10.65 6.03
C ARG A 166 12.16 9.18 6.02
N LEU A 167 10.89 8.93 5.74
CA LEU A 167 10.33 7.58 5.71
C LEU A 167 10.78 6.84 4.45
N ALA A 168 10.84 7.53 3.32
CA ALA A 168 11.42 6.99 2.08
C ALA A 168 12.87 6.53 2.32
N ALA A 169 13.68 7.34 3.02
CA ALA A 169 15.07 6.99 3.33
C ALA A 169 15.20 5.73 4.21
N VAL A 170 14.25 5.45 5.12
CA VAL A 170 14.24 4.19 5.89
C VAL A 170 14.01 3.00 4.96
N VAL A 171 13.11 3.13 3.99
CA VAL A 171 12.83 2.07 3.01
C VAL A 171 14.01 1.87 2.05
N HIS A 172 14.64 2.95 1.58
CA HIS A 172 15.84 2.90 0.72
C HIS A 172 17.06 2.26 1.40
N GLN A 173 17.08 2.19 2.73
CA GLN A 173 18.15 1.57 3.53
C GLN A 173 17.89 0.10 3.87
N LEU A 174 16.80 -0.49 3.37
CA LEU A 174 16.53 -1.90 3.59
C LEU A 174 17.65 -2.78 3.02
N PRO A 175 17.99 -3.89 3.70
CA PRO A 175 18.97 -4.83 3.19
C PRO A 175 18.49 -5.40 1.85
N VAL A 176 19.39 -5.50 0.88
CA VAL A 176 19.10 -6.03 -0.45
C VAL A 176 19.71 -7.43 -0.57
N ASP A 177 18.95 -8.40 -1.07
CA ASP A 177 19.52 -9.71 -1.45
C ASP A 177 20.10 -9.63 -2.87
N CYS A 178 21.17 -10.39 -3.13
CA CYS A 178 21.93 -10.29 -4.37
C CYS A 178 21.10 -10.65 -5.62
N ASP A 179 21.11 -9.73 -6.60
CA ASP A 179 20.48 -9.74 -7.92
C ASP A 179 19.61 -10.96 -8.26
N ASP A 180 18.31 -10.84 -7.98
CA ASP A 180 17.33 -11.74 -8.59
C ASP A 180 17.34 -11.48 -10.11
N PRO A 181 17.45 -12.52 -10.96
CA PRO A 181 17.57 -12.34 -12.41
C PRO A 181 16.33 -11.73 -13.06
N GLU A 182 15.16 -11.79 -12.40
CA GLU A 182 13.90 -11.23 -12.87
C GLU A 182 13.61 -9.86 -12.23
N TYR A 183 13.96 -9.67 -10.95
CA TYR A 183 13.57 -8.48 -10.17
C TYR A 183 14.73 -7.55 -9.77
N GLY A 184 15.99 -7.93 -10.01
CA GLY A 184 17.18 -7.16 -9.66
C GLY A 184 17.41 -7.08 -8.15
N GLU A 185 17.74 -5.87 -7.66
CA GLU A 185 17.90 -5.60 -6.24
C GLU A 185 16.56 -5.73 -5.52
N LEU A 186 16.43 -6.75 -4.66
CA LEU A 186 15.22 -7.02 -3.88
C LEU A 186 15.38 -6.56 -2.42
N PRO A 187 14.75 -5.43 -2.03
CA PRO A 187 14.72 -5.00 -0.63
C PRO A 187 14.02 -6.04 0.25
N GLN A 188 14.71 -6.48 1.29
CA GLN A 188 14.25 -7.45 2.26
C GLN A 188 13.71 -6.77 3.52
N VAL A 189 12.75 -7.41 4.17
CA VAL A 189 12.24 -6.93 5.46
C VAL A 189 13.35 -6.93 6.52
N SER A 190 13.42 -5.88 7.32
CA SER A 190 14.29 -5.82 8.51
C SER A 190 13.47 -5.94 9.79
N SER A 191 14.03 -6.61 10.81
CA SER A 191 13.42 -6.70 12.15
C SER A 191 13.25 -5.35 12.85
N THR A 192 13.97 -4.30 12.42
CA THR A 192 13.85 -2.94 12.97
C THR A 192 12.90 -2.05 12.20
N LEU A 193 12.44 -2.46 11.01
CA LEU A 193 11.73 -1.61 10.04
C LEU A 193 10.52 -0.88 10.67
N VAL A 194 9.66 -1.60 11.38
CA VAL A 194 8.46 -1.01 12.03
C VAL A 194 8.85 0.08 13.03
N ARG A 195 9.90 -0.15 13.82
CA ARG A 195 10.39 0.82 14.81
C ARG A 195 10.99 2.05 14.13
N ASP A 196 11.70 1.86 13.03
CA ASP A 196 12.37 2.95 12.32
C ASP A 196 11.36 3.84 11.57
N LEU A 197 10.26 3.27 11.06
CA LEU A 197 9.15 4.00 10.45
C LEU A 197 8.30 4.78 11.46
N ALA A 198 8.18 4.31 12.69
CA ALA A 198 7.37 4.95 13.73
C ALA A 198 8.03 6.19 14.39
N ARG A 199 9.33 6.41 14.14
CA ARG A 199 10.13 7.50 14.72
C ARG A 199 10.05 8.77 13.90
#